data_AF-A0A496PXP3-F1
#
_entry.id   AF-A0A496PXP3-F1
#
_cell.length_a   1.000
_cell.length_b   1.000
_cell.length_c   1.000
_cell.angle_alpha   90.00
_cell.angle_beta   90.00
_cell.angle_gamma   90.00
#
_symmetry.space_group_name_H-M   'P 1'
#
loop_
_entity.id
_entity.type
_entity.pdbx_description
1 polymer ?
#
loop_
_entity_poly.entity_id
_entity_poly.type
_entity_poly.pdbx_seq_one_letter_code
_entity_poly.pdbx_strand_id
1 'polypeptide(L)' 'MARHVVARGDTLYSIARRFYGNGNRWREIYNANRSVMSSETDLKIGTELVIP' A
#
# COMPACT_ATOMS: atom_id res chain seq x y z
N MET A 1 -9.53 6.97 8.00
CA MET A 1 -8.87 6.47 6.79
C MET A 1 -7.55 7.18 6.65
N ALA A 2 -6.44 6.44 6.69
CA ALA A 2 -5.13 7.02 6.45
C ALA A 2 -4.80 6.93 4.96
N ARG A 3 -3.91 7.82 4.50
CA ARG A 3 -3.44 7.88 3.12
C ARG A 3 -1.92 7.93 3.14
N HIS A 4 -1.29 7.20 2.22
CA HIS A 4 0.17 7.11 2.12
C HIS A 4 0.59 7.31 0.67
N VAL A 5 1.44 8.29 0.44
CA VAL A 5 2.07 8.51 -0.87
C VAL A 5 3.28 7.61 -0.97
N VAL A 6 3.28 6.72 -1.95
CA VAL A 6 4.36 5.76 -2.18
C VAL A 6 5.66 6.50 -2.44
N ALA A 7 6.68 6.21 -1.63
CA ALA A 7 8.03 6.71 -1.79
C ALA A 7 8.97 5.64 -2.37
N ARG A 8 10.15 6.07 -2.83
CA ARG A 8 11.17 5.14 -3.31
C ARG A 8 11.59 4.19 -2.20
N GLY A 9 11.50 2.88 -2.48
CA GLY A 9 11.84 1.82 -1.51
C GLY A 9 10.66 1.33 -0.69
N ASP A 10 9.48 1.93 -0.83
CA ASP A 10 8.27 1.39 -0.24
C ASP A 10 7.87 0.07 -0.90
N THR A 11 7.33 -0.81 -0.07
CA THR A 11 6.61 -2.02 -0.46
C THR A 11 5.28 -2.06 0.27
N LEU A 12 4.27 -2.71 -0.30
CA LEU A 12 2.99 -2.90 0.40
C LEU A 12 3.18 -3.55 1.78
N TYR A 13 4.14 -4.46 1.92
CA TYR A 13 4.53 -5.05 3.19
C TYR A 13 5.06 -4.03 4.19
N SER A 14 6.01 -3.17 3.78
CA SER A 14 6.57 -2.13 4.66
C SER A 14 5.51 -1.10 5.08
N ILE A 15 4.62 -0.73 4.16
CA ILE A 15 3.50 0.18 4.44
C ILE A 15 2.55 -0.50 5.43
N ALA A 16 2.13 -1.74 5.18
CA ALA A 16 1.28 -2.49 6.11
C ALA A 16 1.91 -2.66 7.49
N ARG A 17 3.22 -2.94 7.57
CA ARG A 17 3.94 -3.02 8.83
C ARG A 17 3.94 -1.70 9.57
N ARG A 18 4.07 -0.58 8.86
CA ARG A 18 4.08 0.77 9.44
C ARG A 18 2.71 1.17 9.99
N PHE A 19 1.64 0.92 9.24
CA PHE A 19 0.29 1.37 9.62
C PHE A 19 -0.48 0.35 10.49
N TYR A 20 -0.32 -0.94 10.22
CA TYR A 20 -1.02 -2.00 10.96
C TYR A 20 -0.17 -2.69 12.02
N GLY A 21 1.12 -2.39 12.12
CA GLY A 21 2.08 -3.17 12.90
C GLY A 21 2.34 -4.57 12.33
N ASN A 22 1.64 -4.96 11.26
CA ASN A 22 1.69 -6.29 10.67
C ASN A 22 1.82 -6.20 9.14
N GLY A 23 3.01 -6.53 8.63
CA GLY A 23 3.27 -6.49 7.20
C GLY A 23 2.42 -7.47 6.39
N ASN A 24 1.92 -8.56 6.99
CA ASN A 24 1.07 -9.54 6.30
C ASN A 24 -0.32 -9.00 5.93
N ARG A 25 -0.71 -7.82 6.46
CA ARG A 25 -1.95 -7.12 6.10
C ARG A 25 -1.83 -6.30 4.81
N TRP A 26 -0.72 -6.44 4.07
CA TRP A 26 -0.50 -5.77 2.78
C TRP A 26 -1.62 -6.02 1.76
N ARG A 27 -2.29 -7.18 1.82
CA ARG A 27 -3.43 -7.51 0.95
C ARG A 27 -4.62 -6.58 1.14
N GLU A 28 -4.82 -6.04 2.34
CA GLU A 28 -5.90 -5.10 2.61
C GLU A 28 -5.66 -3.76 1.89
N ILE A 29 -4.41 -3.29 1.89
CA ILE A 29 -3.99 -2.12 1.13
C ILE A 29 -4.20 -2.38 -0.37
N TYR A 30 -3.73 -3.51 -0.88
CA TYR A 30 -3.92 -3.84 -2.29
C TYR A 30 -5.40 -3.90 -2.68
N ASN A 31 -6.24 -4.57 -1.88
CA ASN A 31 -7.67 -4.69 -2.14
C ASN A 31 -8.39 -3.33 -2.11
N ALA A 32 -8.00 -2.43 -1.21
CA ALA A 32 -8.54 -1.08 -1.15
C ALA A 32 -8.13 -0.20 -2.34
N ASN A 33 -7.03 -0.56 -3.05
CA ASN A 33 -6.43 0.25 -4.11
C ASN A 33 -6.45 -0.44 -5.49
N ARG A 34 -7.32 -1.44 -5.71
CA ARG A 34 -7.45 -2.16 -7.00
C ARG A 34 -7.80 -1.27 -8.19
N SER A 35 -8.31 -0.06 -7.94
CA SER A 35 -8.58 0.94 -8.98
C SER A 35 -7.32 1.62 -9.51
N VAL A 36 -6.25 1.69 -8.71
CA VAL A 36 -4.99 2.37 -9.04
C VAL A 36 -3.80 1.42 -9.14
N MET A 37 -3.94 0.18 -8.67
CA MET A 37 -2.94 -0.88 -8.77
C MET A 37 -3.50 -2.06 -9.58
N SER A 38 -2.87 -2.34 -10.73
CA SER A 38 -3.29 -3.44 -11.61
C SER A 38 -2.84 -4.81 -11.11
N SER A 39 -1.77 -4.83 -10.31
CA SER A 39 -1.22 -6.04 -9.67
C SER A 39 -0.60 -5.68 -8.30
N GLU A 40 -0.29 -6.70 -7.51
CA GLU A 40 0.33 -6.55 -6.19
C GLU A 40 1.74 -5.92 -6.26
N THR A 41 2.39 -6.02 -7.42
CA THR A 41 3.71 -5.45 -7.71
C THR A 41 3.64 -4.10 -8.44
N ASP A 42 2.46 -3.67 -8.86
CA ASP A 42 2.22 -2.39 -9.56
C ASP A 42 2.19 -1.22 -8.57
N LEU A 43 3.26 -1.08 -7.79
CA LEU A 43 3.42 -0.03 -6.78
C LEU A 43 4.25 1.11 -7.36
N LYS A 44 3.56 2.12 -7.90
CA LYS A 44 4.22 3.28 -8.53
C LYS A 44 4.52 4.37 -7.50
N ILE A 45 5.74 4.89 -7.54
CA ILE A 45 6.17 6.02 -6.71
C ILE A 45 5.31 7.24 -7.02
N GLY A 46 4.86 7.95 -5.98
CA GLY A 46 3.95 9.09 -6.08
C GLY A 46 2.48 8.72 -6.11
N THR A 47 2.12 7.44 -6.21
CA THR A 47 0.72 7.00 -6.07
C THR A 47 0.27 7.18 -4.63
N GLU A 48 -0.91 7.77 -4.43
CA GLU A 48 -1.56 7.82 -3.14
C GLU A 48 -2.36 6.53 -2.92
N LEU A 49 -2.04 5.81 -1.83
CA LEU A 49 -2.75 4.62 -1.41
C LEU A 49 -3.67 4.90 -0.24
N VAL A 50 -4.88 4.36 -0.31
CA VAL A 50 -5.81 4.28 0.81
C VAL A 50 -5.35 3.18 1.77
N ILE A 51 -5.25 3.50 3.06
CA ILE A 51 -4.97 2.55 4.13
C ILE A 51 -6.27 2.41 4.96
N PRO A 52 -7.00 1.28 4.80
CA PRO A 52 -8.18 0.94 5.59
C PRO A 52 -7.95 1.00 7.10
#